data_AF-A0A7L0NU39-F1
#
_entry.id   AF-A0A7L0NU39-F1
#
_cell.length_a   1.000
_cell.length_b   1.000
_cell.length_c   1.000
_cell.angle_alpha   90.00
_cell.angle_beta   90.00
_cell.angle_gamma   90.00
#
_symmetry.space_group_name_H-M   'P 1'
#
loop_
_entity.id
_entity.type
_entity.pdbx_description
1 polymer ?
#
loop_
_entity_poly.entity_id
_entity_poly.type
_entity_poly.pdbx_seq_one_letter_code
_entity_poly.pdbx_strand_id
1 'polypeptide(L)'
;LESSLLIQPWASVHFGESAFLAKVCFRDTGYILLISDLSSVWYESANAEVVGQRSKELNKRLTVHVSSFLNHLRNLMCPFLAGQSDAATTFSYNRSASGLSLHVKSELSGLPFYWDFHCCPAPLEMVSCHLVRPLIRMNLVLQYQVQELISLLLRKDAEVEDYRESGATLSRDRLRTEPFQEETFQQSFMAEVRSGAS
;
A
#
# COMPACT_ATOMS: atom_id res chain seq x y z
N LEU A 1 4.32 -16.58 8.36
CA LEU A 1 3.81 -15.86 7.17
C LEU A 1 3.16 -14.54 7.57
N GLU A 2 2.24 -14.53 8.54
CA GLU A 2 1.55 -13.30 9.01
C GLU A 2 2.49 -12.18 9.47
N SER A 3 3.50 -12.50 10.29
CA SER A 3 4.51 -11.52 10.74
C SER A 3 5.27 -10.88 9.58
N SER A 4 5.49 -11.62 8.50
CA SER A 4 6.16 -11.13 7.29
C SER A 4 5.23 -10.28 6.41
N LEU A 5 3.92 -10.53 6.45
CA LEU A 5 2.93 -9.72 5.74
C LEU A 5 2.72 -8.34 6.40
N LEU A 6 2.92 -8.25 7.72
CA LEU A 6 2.82 -6.97 8.44
C LEU A 6 3.79 -5.92 7.90
N ILE A 7 5.00 -6.33 7.53
CA ILE A 7 6.04 -5.44 6.98
C ILE A 7 5.94 -5.22 5.46
N GLN A 8 5.02 -5.90 4.77
CA GLN A 8 4.82 -5.63 3.35
C GLN A 8 4.04 -4.32 3.15
N PRO A 9 4.47 -3.45 2.23
CA PRO A 9 3.75 -2.22 1.93
C PRO A 9 2.43 -2.55 1.23
N TRP A 10 1.44 -1.68 1.41
CA TRP A 10 0.25 -1.67 0.57
C TRP A 10 0.61 -1.05 -0.78
N ALA A 11 0.28 -1.75 -1.86
CA ALA A 11 0.42 -1.26 -3.22
C ALA A 11 -0.95 -0.98 -3.83
N SER A 12 -1.03 0.09 -4.64
CA SER A 12 -2.21 0.35 -5.47
C SER A 12 -2.14 -0.53 -6.72
N VAL A 13 -3.21 -1.26 -6.98
CA VAL A 13 -3.35 -2.14 -8.15
C VAL A 13 -4.69 -1.91 -8.82
N HIS A 14 -4.70 -2.10 -10.14
CA HIS A 14 -5.91 -1.93 -10.95
C HIS A 14 -6.25 -3.25 -11.63
N PHE A 15 -7.51 -3.64 -11.52
CA PHE A 15 -8.07 -4.76 -12.27
C PHE A 15 -9.16 -4.20 -13.18
N GLY A 16 -8.79 -3.85 -14.41
CA GLY A 16 -9.62 -3.02 -15.28
C GLY A 16 -9.79 -1.62 -14.69
N GLU A 17 -11.03 -1.11 -14.66
CA GLU A 17 -11.38 0.21 -14.12
C GLU A 17 -11.44 0.25 -12.58
N SER A 18 -11.26 -0.89 -11.91
CA SER A 18 -11.40 -0.99 -10.45
C SER A 18 -10.05 -0.92 -9.75
N ALA A 19 -9.92 0.06 -8.85
CA ALA A 19 -8.73 0.25 -8.02
C ALA A 19 -8.85 -0.52 -6.69
N PHE A 20 -7.75 -1.14 -6.30
CA PHE A 20 -7.60 -1.84 -5.03
C PHE A 20 -6.27 -1.47 -4.37
N LEU A 21 -6.20 -1.71 -3.06
CA LEU A 21 -4.94 -1.84 -2.34
C LEU A 21 -4.68 -3.32 -2.10
N ALA A 22 -3.47 -3.79 -2.36
CA ALA A 22 -3.09 -5.17 -2.10
C ALA A 22 -1.69 -5.26 -1.48
N LYS A 23 -1.48 -6.32 -0.70
CA LYS A 23 -0.14 -6.73 -0.26
C LYS A 23 -0.08 -8.24 -0.09
N VAL A 24 1.08 -8.81 -0.41
CA VAL A 24 1.25 -10.27 -0.45
C VAL A 24 2.60 -10.66 0.14
N CYS A 25 2.65 -11.81 0.80
CA CYS A 25 3.90 -12.41 1.25
C CYS A 25 3.95 -13.87 0.76
N PHE A 26 4.96 -14.19 -0.05
CA PHE A 26 5.26 -15.55 -0.49
C PHE A 26 6.42 -16.16 0.31
N ARG A 27 6.32 -17.46 0.58
CA ARG A 27 7.37 -18.34 1.10
C ARG A 27 7.36 -19.63 0.29
N ASP A 28 8.35 -20.50 0.48
CA ASP A 28 8.43 -21.77 -0.25
C ASP A 28 7.30 -22.75 0.11
N THR A 29 6.60 -22.51 1.21
CA THR A 29 5.54 -23.38 1.75
C THR A 29 4.14 -22.75 1.69
N GLY A 30 4.00 -21.55 1.12
CA GLY A 30 2.70 -20.91 0.99
C GLY A 30 2.77 -19.40 0.84
N TYR A 31 1.60 -18.77 0.87
CA TYR A 31 1.48 -17.31 0.82
C TYR A 31 0.33 -16.81 1.70
N ILE A 32 0.36 -15.51 2.00
CA ILE A 32 -0.81 -14.77 2.48
C ILE A 32 -0.97 -13.52 1.61
N LEU A 33 -2.18 -13.29 1.13
CA LEU A 33 -2.61 -12.12 0.37
C LEU A 33 -3.66 -11.36 1.19
N LEU A 34 -3.55 -10.04 1.21
CA LEU A 34 -4.56 -9.14 1.74
C LEU A 34 -4.89 -8.09 0.68
N ILE A 35 -6.17 -7.84 0.45
CA ILE A 35 -6.67 -6.94 -0.59
C ILE A 35 -7.88 -6.14 -0.09
N SER A 36 -7.98 -4.88 -0.51
CA SER A 36 -9.02 -3.95 -0.08
C SER A 36 -9.47 -3.06 -1.25
N ASP A 37 -10.78 -2.85 -1.38
CA ASP A 37 -11.38 -1.82 -2.26
C ASP A 37 -11.68 -0.52 -1.48
N LEU A 38 -11.07 -0.37 -0.29
CA LEU A 38 -11.33 0.67 0.71
C LEU A 38 -12.73 0.64 1.36
N SER A 39 -13.64 -0.19 0.85
CA SER A 39 -14.95 -0.43 1.46
C SER A 39 -14.98 -1.75 2.25
N SER A 40 -14.18 -2.72 1.85
CA SER A 40 -14.10 -4.05 2.42
C SER A 40 -12.67 -4.58 2.30
N VAL A 41 -12.32 -5.54 3.16
CA VAL A 41 -11.00 -6.17 3.17
C VAL A 41 -11.19 -7.67 3.07
N TRP A 42 -10.45 -8.30 2.16
CA TRP A 42 -10.42 -9.74 1.96
C TRP A 42 -9.01 -10.27 2.12
N TYR A 43 -8.91 -11.53 2.50
CA TYR A 43 -7.63 -12.21 2.64
C TYR A 43 -7.70 -13.64 2.13
N GLU A 44 -6.56 -14.17 1.75
CA GLU A 44 -6.35 -15.59 1.56
C GLU A 44 -5.04 -16.01 2.21
N SER A 45 -5.05 -17.17 2.89
CA SER A 45 -3.85 -17.87 3.33
C SER A 45 -3.85 -19.26 2.71
N ALA A 46 -2.85 -19.55 1.87
CA ALA A 46 -2.71 -20.84 1.22
C ALA A 46 -1.37 -21.48 1.61
N ASN A 47 -1.44 -22.70 2.15
CA ASN A 47 -0.26 -23.50 2.45
C ASN A 47 0.13 -24.38 1.24
N ALA A 48 1.20 -25.16 1.37
CA ALA A 48 1.71 -25.99 0.30
C ALA A 48 0.70 -27.04 -0.20
N GLU A 49 -0.18 -27.54 0.67
CA GLU A 49 -1.23 -28.50 0.31
C GLU A 49 -2.30 -27.84 -0.57
N VAL A 50 -2.84 -26.70 -0.13
CA VAL A 50 -3.81 -25.91 -0.92
C VAL A 50 -3.22 -25.53 -2.27
N VAL A 51 -1.94 -25.13 -2.29
CA VAL A 51 -1.25 -24.75 -3.53
C VAL A 51 -1.05 -25.96 -4.44
N GLY A 52 -0.61 -27.09 -3.89
CA GLY A 52 -0.41 -28.32 -4.62
C GLY A 52 -1.70 -28.87 -5.22
N GLN A 53 -2.82 -28.79 -4.50
CA GLN A 53 -4.12 -29.23 -4.99
C GLN A 53 -4.65 -28.31 -6.10
N ARG A 54 -4.71 -27.01 -5.83
CA ARG A 54 -5.25 -26.02 -6.78
C ARG A 54 -4.40 -25.92 -8.06
N SER A 55 -3.09 -26.04 -7.95
CA SER A 55 -2.20 -26.04 -9.12
C SER A 55 -2.50 -27.21 -10.07
N LYS A 56 -2.75 -28.41 -9.54
CA LYS A 56 -3.14 -29.59 -10.35
C LYS A 56 -4.51 -29.41 -11.01
N GLU A 57 -5.45 -28.79 -10.31
CA GLU A 57 -6.80 -28.53 -10.82
C GLU A 57 -6.79 -27.54 -11.99
N LEU A 58 -6.10 -26.41 -11.80
CA LEU A 58 -6.06 -25.32 -12.78
C LEU A 58 -5.05 -25.57 -13.91
N ASN A 59 -3.98 -26.30 -13.65
CA ASN A 59 -2.87 -26.49 -14.58
C ASN A 59 -2.57 -27.98 -14.81
N LYS A 60 -3.55 -28.72 -15.34
CA LYS A 60 -3.50 -30.19 -15.51
C LYS A 60 -2.28 -30.73 -16.27
N ARG A 61 -1.60 -29.89 -17.07
CA ARG A 61 -0.41 -30.26 -17.86
C ARG A 61 0.91 -29.89 -17.17
N LEU A 62 0.88 -29.11 -16.09
CA LEU A 62 2.07 -28.70 -15.33
C LEU A 62 2.34 -29.69 -14.21
N THR A 63 3.51 -30.31 -14.23
CA THR A 63 4.04 -31.11 -13.12
C THR A 63 5.24 -30.40 -12.54
N VAL A 64 5.01 -29.57 -11.52
CA VAL A 64 6.06 -28.76 -10.88
C VAL A 64 5.96 -28.88 -9.35
N HIS A 65 7.11 -28.76 -8.68
CA HIS A 65 7.13 -28.67 -7.22
C HIS A 65 6.42 -27.40 -6.74
N VAL A 66 5.74 -27.49 -5.60
CA VAL A 66 4.97 -26.39 -5.01
C VAL A 66 5.83 -25.15 -4.77
N SER A 67 7.08 -25.32 -4.33
CA SER A 67 8.02 -24.20 -4.14
C SER A 67 8.32 -23.46 -5.45
N SER A 68 8.53 -24.19 -6.55
CA SER A 68 8.72 -23.60 -7.88
C SER A 68 7.47 -22.87 -8.37
N PHE A 69 6.29 -23.43 -8.10
CA PHE A 69 5.00 -22.81 -8.42
C PHE A 69 4.81 -21.50 -7.64
N LEU A 70 5.08 -21.51 -6.34
CA LEU A 70 5.04 -20.33 -5.47
C LEU A 70 6.05 -19.26 -5.89
N ASN A 71 7.25 -19.67 -6.29
CA ASN A 71 8.25 -18.75 -6.82
C ASN A 71 7.78 -18.09 -8.12
N HIS A 72 7.11 -18.83 -9.01
CA HIS A 72 6.51 -18.25 -10.20
C HIS A 72 5.40 -17.25 -9.85
N LEU A 73 4.46 -17.60 -8.95
CA LEU A 73 3.44 -16.67 -8.48
C LEU A 73 4.04 -15.39 -7.89
N ARG A 74 5.11 -15.51 -7.11
CA ARG A 74 5.84 -14.35 -6.59
C ARG A 74 6.40 -13.48 -7.72
N ASN A 75 6.96 -14.09 -8.76
CA ASN A 75 7.52 -13.37 -9.90
C ASN A 75 6.45 -12.72 -10.79
N LEU A 76 5.18 -13.13 -10.70
CA LEU A 76 4.06 -12.45 -11.34
C LEU A 76 3.53 -11.31 -10.46
N MET A 77 3.31 -11.59 -9.17
CA MET A 77 2.64 -10.66 -8.25
C MET A 77 3.53 -9.50 -7.79
N CYS A 78 4.82 -9.74 -7.50
CA CYS A 78 5.69 -8.69 -6.99
C CYS A 78 5.92 -7.55 -8.00
N PRO A 79 6.21 -7.81 -9.29
CA PRO A 79 6.29 -6.76 -10.30
C PRO A 79 4.93 -6.07 -10.51
N PHE A 80 3.83 -6.81 -10.52
CA PHE A 80 2.48 -6.23 -10.63
C PHE A 80 2.20 -5.23 -9.50
N LEU A 81 2.49 -5.60 -8.25
CA LEU A 81 2.35 -4.71 -7.09
C LEU A 81 3.32 -3.50 -7.14
N ALA A 82 4.45 -3.63 -7.83
CA ALA A 82 5.37 -2.53 -8.06
C ALA A 82 4.97 -1.63 -9.26
N GLY A 83 3.84 -1.91 -9.93
CA GLY A 83 3.41 -1.19 -11.13
C GLY A 83 4.20 -1.56 -12.40
N GLN A 84 4.90 -2.70 -12.39
CA GLN A 84 5.80 -3.18 -13.45
C GLN A 84 5.29 -4.51 -14.04
N SER A 85 4.00 -4.57 -14.38
CA SER A 85 3.40 -5.80 -14.92
C SER A 85 3.91 -6.12 -16.32
N ASP A 86 4.15 -7.41 -16.57
CA ASP A 86 4.36 -7.92 -17.93
C ASP A 86 3.04 -7.89 -18.72
N ALA A 87 3.09 -7.49 -19.99
CA ALA A 87 1.95 -7.49 -20.91
C ALA A 87 1.40 -8.90 -21.15
N ALA A 88 2.22 -9.94 -20.98
CA ALA A 88 1.78 -11.33 -21.09
C ALA A 88 0.96 -11.82 -19.88
N THR A 89 0.95 -11.07 -18.77
CA THR A 89 0.19 -11.43 -17.57
C THR A 89 -1.09 -10.61 -17.49
N THR A 90 -2.22 -11.30 -17.44
CA THR A 90 -3.54 -10.69 -17.25
C THR A 90 -4.06 -10.97 -15.85
N PHE A 91 -4.54 -9.93 -15.20
CA PHE A 91 -5.24 -10.01 -13.93
C PHE A 91 -6.70 -9.60 -14.10
N SER A 92 -7.63 -10.38 -13.53
CA SER A 92 -9.04 -10.02 -13.44
C SER A 92 -9.60 -10.45 -12.08
N TYR A 93 -10.82 -10.03 -11.77
CA TYR A 93 -11.45 -10.37 -10.51
C TYR A 93 -12.94 -10.65 -10.67
N ASN A 94 -13.49 -11.39 -9.71
CA ASN A 94 -14.92 -11.60 -9.55
C ASN A 94 -15.29 -11.42 -8.08
N ARG A 95 -16.32 -10.60 -7.81
CA ARG A 95 -16.87 -10.39 -6.49
C ARG A 95 -18.17 -11.17 -6.33
N SER A 96 -18.26 -11.95 -5.26
CA SER A 96 -19.47 -12.68 -4.89
C SER A 96 -19.90 -12.32 -3.47
N ALA A 97 -21.06 -12.85 -3.04
CA ALA A 97 -21.49 -12.73 -1.64
C ALA A 97 -20.54 -13.43 -0.66
N SER A 98 -19.79 -14.44 -1.12
CA SER A 98 -18.86 -15.23 -0.29
C SER A 98 -17.45 -14.65 -0.21
N GLY A 99 -17.09 -13.70 -1.08
CA GLY A 99 -15.76 -13.11 -1.07
C GLY A 99 -15.33 -12.49 -2.40
N LEU A 100 -14.02 -12.48 -2.62
CA LEU A 100 -13.37 -11.94 -3.79
C LEU A 100 -12.46 -13.00 -4.40
N SER A 101 -12.63 -13.29 -5.69
CA SER A 101 -11.73 -14.16 -6.44
C SER A 101 -10.86 -13.31 -7.36
N LEU A 102 -9.53 -13.47 -7.32
CA LEU A 102 -8.61 -12.83 -8.24
C LEU A 102 -8.04 -13.89 -9.19
N HIS A 103 -8.20 -13.67 -10.48
CA HIS A 103 -7.76 -14.58 -11.53
C HIS A 103 -6.47 -14.05 -12.16
N VAL A 104 -5.46 -14.91 -12.24
CA VAL A 104 -4.18 -14.65 -12.90
C VAL A 104 -4.07 -15.60 -14.09
N LYS A 105 -3.80 -15.03 -15.25
CA LYS A 105 -3.45 -15.77 -16.46
C LYS A 105 -2.08 -15.29 -16.95
N SER A 106 -1.14 -16.20 -17.10
CA SER A 106 0.19 -15.92 -17.62
C SER A 106 0.70 -17.09 -18.46
N GLU A 107 1.99 -17.08 -18.75
CA GLU A 107 2.71 -18.18 -19.38
C GLU A 107 3.87 -18.65 -18.49
N LEU A 108 4.11 -19.96 -18.47
CA LEU A 108 5.28 -20.57 -17.87
C LEU A 108 5.96 -21.49 -18.89
N SER A 109 7.08 -21.06 -19.45
CA SER A 109 7.87 -21.82 -20.45
C SER A 109 7.07 -22.25 -21.68
N GLY A 110 6.30 -21.35 -22.30
CA GLY A 110 5.47 -21.68 -23.47
C GLY A 110 4.11 -22.31 -23.13
N LEU A 111 3.84 -22.61 -21.86
CA LEU A 111 2.58 -23.23 -21.43
C LEU A 111 1.68 -22.21 -20.73
N PRO A 112 0.35 -22.22 -21.01
CA PRO A 112 -0.61 -21.42 -20.27
C PRO A 112 -0.57 -21.73 -18.77
N PHE A 113 -0.50 -20.68 -17.97
CA PHE A 113 -0.49 -20.74 -16.52
C PHE A 113 -1.70 -20.00 -15.95
N TYR A 114 -2.38 -20.64 -15.00
CA TYR A 114 -3.59 -20.11 -14.36
C TYR A 114 -3.50 -20.20 -12.85
N TRP A 115 -3.95 -19.16 -12.16
CA TRP A 115 -4.10 -19.17 -10.72
C TRP A 115 -5.27 -18.33 -10.27
N ASP A 116 -6.08 -18.88 -9.36
CA ASP A 116 -7.18 -18.17 -8.72
C ASP A 116 -6.87 -17.99 -7.24
N PHE A 117 -6.79 -16.75 -6.77
CA PHE A 117 -6.79 -16.44 -5.34
C PHE A 117 -8.24 -16.40 -4.85
N HIS A 118 -8.57 -17.16 -3.81
CA HIS A 118 -9.91 -17.20 -3.23
C HIS A 118 -9.92 -16.48 -1.89
N CYS A 119 -10.20 -15.19 -1.92
CA CYS A 119 -10.14 -14.33 -0.75
C CYS A 119 -11.50 -14.27 -0.04
N CYS A 120 -11.55 -14.67 1.22
CA CYS A 120 -12.72 -14.49 2.07
C CYS A 120 -12.63 -13.17 2.87
N PRO A 121 -13.72 -12.68 3.47
CA PRO A 121 -13.69 -11.48 4.31
C PRO A 121 -12.61 -11.58 5.40
N ALA A 122 -11.79 -10.54 5.53
CA ALA A 122 -10.70 -10.50 6.49
C ALA A 122 -11.24 -10.46 7.93
N PRO A 123 -10.70 -11.28 8.86
CA PRO A 123 -11.02 -11.20 10.27
C PRO A 123 -10.70 -9.81 10.82
N LEU A 124 -11.46 -9.38 11.83
CA LEU A 124 -11.28 -8.08 12.46
C LEU A 124 -9.85 -7.85 12.94
N GLU A 125 -9.17 -8.87 13.47
CA GLU A 125 -7.78 -8.74 13.92
C GLU A 125 -6.81 -8.43 12.76
N MET A 126 -7.05 -8.98 11.56
CA MET A 126 -6.24 -8.62 10.38
C MET A 126 -6.50 -7.18 9.96
N VAL A 127 -7.75 -6.73 9.94
CA VAL A 127 -8.09 -5.33 9.64
C VAL A 127 -7.44 -4.40 10.67
N SER A 128 -7.52 -4.76 11.95
CA SER A 128 -6.94 -4.02 13.06
C SER A 128 -5.41 -3.89 12.93
N CYS A 129 -4.71 -5.01 12.70
CA CYS A 129 -3.25 -5.04 12.63
C CYS A 129 -2.68 -4.46 11.34
N HIS A 130 -3.36 -4.62 10.21
CA HIS A 130 -2.83 -4.24 8.90
C HIS A 130 -3.30 -2.87 8.40
N LEU A 131 -4.36 -2.30 9.00
CA LEU A 131 -4.90 -0.98 8.64
C LEU A 131 -5.08 -0.08 9.85
N VAL A 132 -5.93 -0.44 10.80
CA VAL A 132 -6.38 0.50 11.86
C VAL A 132 -5.22 0.96 12.77
N ARG A 133 -4.51 0.01 13.40
CA ARG A 133 -3.39 0.33 14.30
C ARG A 133 -2.25 1.07 13.56
N PRO A 134 -1.79 0.64 12.37
CA PRO A 134 -0.81 1.38 11.60
C PRO A 134 -1.24 2.81 11.25
N LEU A 135 -2.48 3.01 10.79
CA LEU A 135 -2.98 4.34 10.40
C LEU A 135 -3.09 5.28 11.59
N ILE A 136 -3.59 4.81 12.74
CA ILE A 136 -3.64 5.61 13.98
C ILE A 136 -2.22 6.01 14.42
N ARG A 137 -1.27 5.07 14.41
CA ARG A 137 0.13 5.36 14.76
C ARG A 137 0.74 6.38 13.79
N MET A 138 0.52 6.21 12.50
CA MET A 138 1.01 7.14 11.49
C MET A 138 0.42 8.54 11.70
N ASN A 139 -0.89 8.64 11.99
CA ASN A 139 -1.54 9.92 12.26
C ASN A 139 -0.91 10.61 13.49
N LEU A 140 -0.68 9.89 14.58
CA LEU A 140 -0.01 10.43 15.76
C LEU A 140 1.41 10.91 15.43
N VAL A 141 2.20 10.12 14.70
CA VAL A 141 3.56 10.50 14.29
C VAL A 141 3.54 11.77 13.42
N LEU A 142 2.63 11.86 12.45
CA LEU A 142 2.48 13.05 11.61
C LEU A 142 2.08 14.28 12.42
N GLN A 143 1.19 14.13 13.42
CA GLN A 143 0.84 15.22 14.32
C GLN A 143 2.05 15.71 15.13
N TYR A 144 2.85 14.79 15.67
CA TYR A 144 4.10 15.16 16.36
C TYR A 144 5.07 15.89 15.44
N GLN A 145 5.26 15.39 14.20
CA GLN A 145 6.12 16.05 13.22
C GLN A 145 5.65 17.47 12.88
N VAL A 146 4.34 17.68 12.72
CA VAL A 146 3.77 19.02 12.50
C VAL A 146 4.10 19.94 13.67
N GLN A 147 3.93 19.48 14.92
CA GLN A 147 4.23 20.28 16.11
C GLN A 147 5.72 20.60 16.25
N GLU A 148 6.61 19.65 15.95
CA GLU A 148 8.06 19.90 15.92
C GLU A 148 8.45 20.94 14.88
N LEU A 149 7.86 20.86 13.67
CA LEU A 149 8.09 21.82 12.60
C LEU A 149 7.59 23.22 12.96
N ILE A 150 6.41 23.33 13.60
CA ILE A 150 5.89 24.60 14.12
C ILE A 150 6.85 25.22 15.13
N SER A 151 7.33 24.43 16.11
CA SER A 151 8.31 24.90 17.09
C SER A 151 9.61 25.39 16.43
N LEU A 152 10.07 24.69 15.40
CA LEU A 152 11.26 25.08 14.64
C LEU A 152 11.06 26.41 13.90
N LEU A 153 9.89 26.61 13.28
CA LEU A 153 9.54 27.84 12.57
C LEU A 153 9.48 29.04 13.53
N LEU A 154 8.79 28.90 14.67
CA LEU A 154 8.72 29.97 15.67
C LEU A 154 10.10 30.35 16.23
N ARG A 155 10.99 29.36 16.42
CA ARG A 155 12.38 29.63 16.83
C ARG A 155 13.15 30.39 15.75
N LYS A 156 12.90 30.08 14.47
CA LYS A 156 13.52 30.78 13.34
C LYS A 156 12.99 32.21 13.20
N ASP A 157 11.70 32.44 13.43
CA ASP A 157 11.14 33.79 13.44
C ASP A 157 11.73 34.64 14.57
N ALA A 158 11.90 34.08 15.77
CA ALA A 158 12.56 34.77 16.88
C ALA A 158 14.03 35.12 16.55
N GLU A 159 14.77 34.21 15.90
CA GLU A 159 16.13 34.47 15.43
C GLU A 159 16.16 35.59 14.37
N VAL A 160 15.22 35.60 13.43
CA VAL A 160 15.11 36.66 12.41
C VAL A 160 14.77 38.01 13.05
N GLU A 161 13.92 38.03 14.06
CA GLU A 161 13.57 39.26 14.76
C GLU A 161 14.75 39.80 15.59
N ASP A 162 15.51 38.95 16.27
CA ASP A 162 16.74 39.34 16.97
C ASP A 162 17.78 39.99 16.04
N TYR A 163 17.95 39.46 14.81
CA TYR A 163 18.78 40.11 13.80
C TYR A 163 18.28 41.50 13.41
N ARG A 164 16.96 41.68 13.27
CA ARG A 164 16.36 42.98 12.93
C ARG A 164 16.52 43.99 14.07
N GLU A 165 16.26 43.57 15.30
CA GLU A 165 16.43 44.38 16.51
C GLU A 165 17.91 44.78 16.71
N SER A 166 18.84 43.91 16.34
CA SER A 166 20.28 44.17 16.34
C SER A 166 20.77 45.06 15.18
N GLY A 167 19.86 45.53 14.31
CA GLY A 167 20.16 46.45 13.22
C GLY A 167 20.68 45.78 11.93
N ALA A 168 20.58 44.45 11.81
CA ALA A 168 20.93 43.76 10.57
C ALA A 168 19.94 44.13 9.46
N THR A 169 20.46 44.37 8.26
CA THR A 169 19.66 44.68 7.07
C THR A 169 19.74 43.55 6.04
N LEU A 170 18.58 43.20 5.46
CA LEU A 170 18.50 42.21 4.40
C LEU A 170 19.05 42.78 3.09
N SER A 171 20.06 42.11 2.53
CA SER A 171 20.61 42.48 1.21
C SER A 171 19.67 42.22 0.02
N ARG A 172 18.66 41.37 0.21
CA ARG A 172 17.74 40.89 -0.83
C ARG A 172 16.33 40.77 -0.25
N ASP A 173 15.50 41.79 -0.47
CA ASP A 173 14.15 41.87 0.11
C ASP A 173 13.26 40.67 -0.22
N ARG A 174 13.44 40.06 -1.40
CA ARG A 174 12.71 38.85 -1.82
C ARG A 174 12.91 37.62 -0.91
N LEU A 175 13.91 37.64 -0.02
CA LEU A 175 14.16 36.56 0.95
C LEU A 175 13.39 36.74 2.25
N ARG A 176 12.72 37.89 2.44
CA ARG A 176 11.89 38.15 3.61
C ARG A 176 10.68 37.22 3.59
N THR A 177 10.50 36.49 4.68
CA THR A 177 9.30 35.72 4.96
C THR A 177 8.41 36.48 5.95
N GLU A 178 7.09 36.27 5.82
CA GLU A 178 6.15 36.69 6.87
C GLU A 178 6.31 35.77 8.10
N PRO A 179 6.13 36.30 9.32
CA PRO A 179 6.16 35.48 10.53
C PRO A 179 5.15 34.34 10.46
N PHE A 180 5.56 33.15 10.87
CA PHE A 180 4.71 31.98 10.84
C PHE A 180 3.56 32.11 11.85
N GLN A 181 2.34 31.82 11.39
CA GLN A 181 1.14 31.78 12.22
C GLN A 181 0.43 30.43 12.05
N GLU A 182 0.39 29.65 13.13
CA GLU A 182 -0.16 28.28 13.10
C GLU A 182 -1.63 28.25 12.67
N GLU A 183 -2.47 29.11 13.26
CA GLU A 183 -3.92 29.11 12.98
C GLU A 183 -4.21 29.45 11.52
N THR A 184 -3.54 30.47 10.97
CA THR A 184 -3.68 30.85 9.56
C THR A 184 -3.24 29.73 8.64
N PHE A 185 -2.09 29.10 8.95
CA PHE A 185 -1.59 27.97 8.18
C PHE A 185 -2.59 26.80 8.17
N GLN A 186 -3.13 26.43 9.35
CA GLN A 186 -4.11 25.34 9.46
C GLN A 186 -5.40 25.65 8.68
N GLN A 187 -5.90 26.88 8.75
CA GLN A 187 -7.10 27.29 8.02
C GLN A 187 -6.90 27.22 6.51
N SER A 188 -5.78 27.78 6.00
CA SER A 188 -5.43 27.74 4.58
C SER A 188 -5.24 26.30 4.09
N PHE A 189 -4.48 25.49 4.83
CA PHE A 189 -4.24 24.10 4.47
C PHE A 189 -5.55 23.29 4.38
N MET A 190 -6.45 23.46 5.35
CA MET A 190 -7.75 22.77 5.33
C MET A 190 -8.66 23.24 4.18
N ALA A 191 -8.57 24.51 3.79
CA ALA A 191 -9.32 25.03 2.64
C ALA A 191 -8.79 24.45 1.32
N GLU A 192 -7.47 24.38 1.15
CA GLU A 192 -6.82 23.82 -0.04
C GLU A 192 -7.09 22.33 -0.20
N VAL A 193 -6.93 21.54 0.87
CA VAL A 193 -7.18 20.09 0.85
C VAL A 193 -8.64 19.78 0.46
N ARG A 194 -9.60 20.59 0.92
CA ARG A 194 -11.01 20.42 0.56
C ARG A 194 -11.29 20.75 -0.90
N SER A 195 -10.59 21.73 -1.47
CA SER A 195 -10.73 22.12 -2.86
C SER A 195 -10.13 21.13 -3.86
N GLY A 196 -9.15 20.33 -3.44
CA GLY A 196 -8.53 19.27 -4.25
C GLY A 196 -9.22 17.90 -4.15
N ALA A 197 -10.20 17.74 -3.25
CA ALA A 197 -10.94 16.50 -3.03
C ALA A 197 -12.33 16.48 -3.70
N SER A 198 -12.69 17.54 -4.42
CA SER A 198 -13.90 17.72 -5.23
C SER A 198 -13.59 17.65 -6.72
#